data_AF-A0AAN8LJ32-F1
#
_entry.id   AF-A0AAN8LJ32-F1
#
_cell.length_a   1.000
_cell.length_b   1.000
_cell.length_c   1.000
_cell.angle_alpha   90.00
_cell.angle_beta   90.00
_cell.angle_gamma   90.00
#
_symmetry.space_group_name_H-M   'P 1'
#
loop_
_entity.id
_entity.type
_entity.pdbx_description
1 polymer ?
#
loop_
_entity_poly.entity_id
_entity_poly.type
_entity_poly.pdbx_seq_one_letter_code
_entity_poly.pdbx_strand_id
1 'polypeptide(L)'
;MHLNTVTQRLLKNKNTKKRGKCGVMPAEIAAEPELAKYWAQRYRLFSRFNEGIKLDHEGWFFVTPEKIAEHIALRVHDSFHSELIIDTFCGVGGNAIQFALTGKRVLAIDIDPVRLALAQHNAQVYEVAERIDFVQRDFLQLAPCLRGDVVFLSPPLGRPRLPQRRCLRYQDHDGSRWISVIPLSEAALRLL
;
A
#
# COMPACT_ATOMS: atom_id res chain seq x y z
N MET A 1 -57.87 22.15 -14.21
CA MET A 1 -58.14 21.18 -13.12
C MET A 1 -57.74 19.79 -13.60
N HIS A 2 -56.95 19.08 -12.78
CA HIS A 2 -56.58 17.66 -12.87
C HIS A 2 -55.47 17.23 -13.85
N LEU A 3 -54.22 17.36 -13.39
CA LEU A 3 -53.17 16.38 -13.69
C LEU A 3 -52.93 15.60 -12.39
N ASN A 4 -53.32 14.33 -12.38
CA ASN A 4 -53.17 13.43 -11.25
C ASN A 4 -52.16 12.32 -11.58
N THR A 5 -51.15 12.22 -10.71
CA THR A 5 -50.64 10.96 -10.15
C THR A 5 -49.84 10.02 -11.05
N VAL A 6 -48.59 10.40 -11.34
CA VAL A 6 -47.50 9.42 -11.53
C VAL A 6 -46.29 9.82 -10.67
N THR A 7 -46.39 9.42 -9.40
CA THR A 7 -45.31 8.79 -8.64
C THR A 7 -44.03 9.60 -8.33
N GLN A 8 -44.15 10.42 -7.29
CA GLN A 8 -43.06 10.94 -6.44
C GLN A 8 -42.25 9.81 -5.76
N ARG A 9 -41.30 9.15 -6.46
CA ARG A 9 -40.41 8.13 -5.85
C ARG A 9 -38.93 8.23 -6.25
N LEU A 10 -38.32 9.41 -6.16
CA LEU A 10 -36.85 9.54 -6.21
C LEU A 10 -36.30 10.51 -5.14
N LEU A 11 -36.84 10.44 -3.92
CA LEU A 11 -36.21 11.00 -2.74
C LEU A 11 -35.97 9.90 -1.71
N LYS A 12 -34.69 9.73 -1.36
CA LYS A 12 -34.07 8.91 -0.29
C LYS A 12 -33.38 7.63 -0.79
N ASN A 13 -32.11 7.78 -1.14
CA ASN A 13 -31.10 6.80 -0.77
C ASN A 13 -29.92 7.52 -0.09
N LYS A 14 -30.18 8.01 1.13
CA LYS A 14 -29.12 8.32 2.09
C LYS A 14 -28.61 6.99 2.62
N ASN A 15 -27.64 6.39 1.91
CA ASN A 15 -26.89 5.24 2.42
C ASN A 15 -26.07 5.73 3.62
N THR A 16 -26.68 5.59 4.79
CA THR A 16 -26.07 5.80 6.09
C THR A 16 -24.94 4.78 6.22
N LYS A 17 -23.70 5.26 6.13
CA LYS A 17 -22.51 4.50 6.50
C LYS A 17 -22.73 3.94 7.90
N LYS A 18 -23.01 2.64 8.01
CA LYS A 18 -22.93 1.89 9.27
C LYS A 18 -21.49 2.03 9.76
N ARG A 19 -21.26 2.97 10.67
CA ARG A 19 -20.03 3.03 11.47
C ARG A 19 -20.00 1.75 12.30
N GLY A 20 -19.25 0.75 11.81
CA GLY A 20 -18.97 -0.47 12.54
C GLY A 20 -18.40 -0.14 13.91
N LYS A 21 -18.72 -0.96 14.92
CA LYS A 21 -18.26 -0.86 16.30
C LYS A 21 -16.78 -0.43 16.32
N CYS A 22 -16.49 0.68 17.00
CA CYS A 22 -15.11 1.08 17.26
C CYS A 22 -14.51 -0.01 18.16
N GLY A 23 -13.78 -0.96 17.56
CA GLY A 23 -13.08 -2.00 18.32
C GLY A 23 -12.23 -1.37 19.41
N VAL A 24 -12.25 -1.99 20.60
CA VAL A 24 -11.42 -1.60 21.75
C VAL A 24 -9.96 -1.54 21.28
N MET A 25 -9.27 -0.44 21.60
CA MET A 25 -7.86 -0.29 21.26
C MET A 25 -7.03 -1.34 22.02
N PRO A 26 -6.20 -2.14 21.35
CA PRO A 26 -5.30 -3.10 21.99
C PRO A 26 -4.41 -2.42 23.03
N ALA A 27 -4.10 -3.12 24.12
CA ALA A 27 -3.28 -2.58 25.20
C ALA A 27 -1.88 -2.13 24.72
N GLU A 28 -1.31 -2.86 23.76
CA GLU A 28 -0.03 -2.54 23.11
C GLU A 28 -0.06 -1.16 22.44
N ILE A 29 -1.13 -0.86 21.69
CA ILE A 29 -1.32 0.43 21.03
C ILE A 29 -1.69 1.52 22.03
N ALA A 30 -2.46 1.17 23.06
CA ALA A 30 -2.84 2.09 24.13
C ALA A 30 -1.63 2.58 24.96
N ALA A 31 -0.59 1.74 25.08
CA ALA A 31 0.65 2.08 25.75
C ALA A 31 1.49 3.13 25.01
N GLU A 32 1.19 3.37 23.72
CA GLU A 32 1.94 4.26 22.84
C GLU A 32 1.07 5.40 22.30
N PRO A 33 1.08 6.58 22.95
CA PRO A 33 0.22 7.71 22.56
C PRO A 33 0.41 8.17 21.10
N GLU A 34 1.60 7.99 20.52
CA GLU A 34 1.89 8.33 19.13
C GLU A 34 1.09 7.49 18.12
N LEU A 35 0.73 6.25 18.48
CA LEU A 35 -0.04 5.33 17.64
C LEU A 35 -1.54 5.61 17.64
N ALA A 36 -2.06 6.37 18.61
CA ALA A 36 -3.49 6.63 18.76
C ALA A 36 -4.12 7.26 17.50
N LYS A 37 -3.40 8.18 16.83
CA LYS A 37 -3.87 8.81 15.58
C LYS A 37 -3.94 7.82 14.41
N TYR A 38 -3.04 6.84 14.37
CA TYR A 38 -3.01 5.80 13.33
C TYR A 38 -4.10 4.76 13.60
N TRP A 39 -4.31 4.37 14.86
CA TRP A 39 -5.40 3.49 15.26
C TRP A 39 -6.78 4.07 14.91
N ALA A 40 -7.00 5.36 15.15
CA ALA A 40 -8.23 6.05 14.77
C ALA A 40 -8.46 6.04 13.24
N GLN A 41 -7.38 5.97 12.47
CA GLN A 41 -7.36 5.97 11.01
C GLN A 41 -7.11 4.60 10.39
N ARG A 42 -7.13 3.51 11.18
CA ARG A 42 -6.74 2.17 10.72
C ARG A 42 -7.48 1.69 9.47
N TYR A 43 -8.76 2.07 9.30
CA TYR A 43 -9.55 1.75 8.11
C TYR A 43 -9.17 2.55 6.85
N ARG A 44 -8.37 3.61 7.00
CA ARG A 44 -7.72 4.31 5.88
C ARG A 44 -6.42 3.63 5.48
N LEU A 45 -5.75 2.96 6.44
CA LEU A 45 -4.53 2.19 6.19
C LEU A 45 -4.89 0.88 5.48
N PHE A 46 -5.88 0.16 6.02
CA PHE A 46 -6.45 -1.06 5.44
C PHE A 46 -7.96 -1.09 5.65
N SER A 47 -8.75 -1.14 4.59
CA SER A 47 -10.21 -1.23 4.65
C SER A 47 -10.69 -2.52 5.33
N ARG A 48 -9.98 -3.63 5.08
CA ARG A 48 -10.22 -4.97 5.69
C ARG A 48 -9.57 -5.13 7.08
N PHE A 49 -9.28 -4.03 7.80
CA PHE A 49 -8.54 -4.09 9.08
C PHE A 49 -9.08 -5.13 10.08
N ASN A 50 -10.40 -5.17 10.27
CA ASN A 50 -11.04 -6.08 11.23
C ASN A 50 -11.07 -7.55 10.78
N GLU A 51 -10.65 -7.86 9.56
CA GLU A 51 -10.59 -9.22 9.03
C GLU A 51 -9.26 -9.91 9.38
N GLY A 52 -8.45 -9.27 10.23
CA GLY A 52 -7.25 -9.84 10.82
C GLY A 52 -5.96 -9.18 10.39
N ILE A 53 -5.99 -7.93 9.90
CA ILE A 53 -4.76 -7.22 9.51
C ILE A 53 -3.83 -7.05 10.72
N LYS A 54 -2.52 -7.23 10.46
CA LYS A 54 -1.47 -7.11 11.46
C LYS A 54 -0.43 -6.09 11.01
N LEU A 55 0.02 -5.26 11.95
CA LEU A 55 1.12 -4.31 11.75
C LEU A 55 2.06 -4.37 12.96
N ASP A 56 3.35 -4.24 12.69
CA ASP A 56 4.37 -3.94 13.69
C ASP A 56 4.38 -2.43 14.00
N HIS A 57 5.17 -2.04 15.00
CA HIS A 57 5.35 -0.65 15.39
C HIS A 57 5.68 0.26 14.18
N GLU A 58 6.68 -0.11 13.38
CA GLU A 58 7.08 0.70 12.22
C GLU A 58 6.05 0.66 11.08
N GLY A 59 5.37 -0.46 10.87
CA GLY A 59 4.30 -0.60 9.89
C GLY A 59 3.19 0.42 10.08
N TRP A 60 2.84 0.77 11.32
CA TRP A 60 1.86 1.83 11.60
C TRP A 60 2.27 3.21 11.07
N PHE A 61 3.56 3.53 11.05
CA PHE A 61 4.06 4.83 10.59
C PHE A 61 4.30 4.88 9.09
N PHE A 62 4.80 3.78 8.51
CA PHE A 62 5.31 3.77 7.13
C PHE A 62 4.36 3.16 6.11
N VAL A 63 3.31 2.44 6.52
CA VAL A 63 2.37 1.85 5.56
C VAL A 63 1.70 2.95 4.74
N THR A 64 1.69 2.78 3.42
CA THR A 64 0.99 3.68 2.50
C THR A 64 -0.52 3.47 2.69
N PRO A 65 -1.32 4.53 2.93
CA PRO A 65 -2.77 4.41 3.02
C PRO A 65 -3.37 3.72 1.80
N GLU A 66 -4.36 2.85 2.01
CA GLU A 66 -4.90 1.96 0.98
C GLU A 66 -5.27 2.69 -0.31
N LYS A 67 -5.98 3.82 -0.20
CA LYS A 67 -6.40 4.61 -1.38
C LYS A 67 -5.24 5.19 -2.19
N ILE A 68 -4.14 5.52 -1.51
CA ILE A 68 -2.95 6.03 -2.19
C ILE A 68 -2.26 4.87 -2.91
N ALA A 69 -2.12 3.73 -2.24
CA ALA A 69 -1.56 2.52 -2.83
C ALA A 69 -2.40 2.01 -4.01
N GLU A 70 -3.74 2.02 -3.91
CA GLU A 70 -4.68 1.71 -4.99
C GLU A 70 -4.47 2.64 -6.19
N HIS A 71 -4.41 3.96 -5.95
CA HIS A 71 -4.17 4.93 -7.02
C HIS A 71 -2.84 4.69 -7.73
N ILE A 72 -1.76 4.42 -6.98
CA ILE A 72 -0.45 4.09 -7.55
C ILE A 72 -0.55 2.81 -8.39
N ALA A 73 -1.18 1.76 -7.87
CA ALA A 73 -1.33 0.48 -8.56
C ALA A 73 -2.08 0.61 -9.89
N LEU A 74 -3.20 1.35 -9.90
CA LEU A 74 -3.95 1.63 -11.14
C LEU A 74 -3.12 2.40 -12.16
N ARG A 75 -2.38 3.42 -11.71
CA ARG A 75 -1.48 4.19 -12.60
C ARG A 75 -0.38 3.31 -13.19
N VAL A 76 0.16 2.38 -12.42
CA VAL A 76 1.14 1.40 -12.91
C VAL A 76 0.51 0.47 -13.94
N HIS A 77 -0.66 -0.08 -13.62
CA HIS A 77 -1.40 -0.97 -14.50
C HIS A 77 -1.69 -0.32 -15.86
N ASP A 78 -2.13 0.94 -15.87
CA ASP A 78 -2.48 1.68 -17.09
C ASP A 78 -1.26 2.12 -17.91
N SER A 79 -0.14 2.41 -17.23
CA SER A 79 1.05 2.99 -17.89
C SER A 79 2.05 1.94 -18.36
N PHE A 80 2.06 0.75 -17.75
CA PHE A 80 3.05 -0.28 -18.00
C PHE A 80 2.38 -1.63 -18.31
N HIS A 81 2.75 -2.21 -19.46
CA HIS A 81 2.29 -3.54 -19.88
C HIS A 81 3.06 -4.69 -19.19
N SER A 82 3.78 -4.41 -18.11
CA SER A 82 4.59 -5.39 -17.37
C SER A 82 3.71 -6.35 -16.59
N GLU A 83 4.03 -7.65 -16.60
CA GLU A 83 3.30 -8.66 -15.82
C GLU A 83 3.81 -8.78 -14.38
N LEU A 84 5.08 -8.40 -14.15
CA LEU A 84 5.75 -8.47 -12.85
C LEU A 84 6.12 -7.07 -12.34
N ILE A 85 5.74 -6.79 -11.10
CA ILE A 85 6.12 -5.59 -10.35
C ILE A 85 7.04 -6.00 -9.21
N ILE A 86 8.15 -5.28 -9.01
CA ILE A 86 9.07 -5.53 -7.90
C ILE A 86 8.88 -4.45 -6.85
N ASP A 87 8.36 -4.81 -5.69
CA ASP A 87 8.26 -3.93 -4.52
C ASP A 87 9.47 -4.19 -3.61
N THR A 88 10.40 -3.25 -3.61
CA THR A 88 11.76 -3.43 -3.06
C THR A 88 11.87 -3.20 -1.55
N PHE A 89 10.84 -2.60 -0.96
CA PHE A 89 10.74 -2.29 0.47
C PHE A 89 9.27 -2.49 0.89
N CYS A 90 8.78 -3.71 0.77
CA CYS A 90 7.34 -3.97 0.84
C CYS A 90 6.75 -3.75 2.23
N GLY A 91 7.57 -3.77 3.29
CA GLY A 91 7.12 -3.60 4.67
C GLY A 91 6.02 -4.60 5.02
N VAL A 92 4.91 -4.11 5.57
CA VAL A 92 3.72 -4.93 5.90
C VAL A 92 2.77 -5.18 4.71
N GLY A 93 3.21 -4.88 3.48
CA GLY A 93 2.54 -5.28 2.23
C GLY A 93 1.53 -4.28 1.65
N GLY A 94 1.47 -3.03 2.14
CA GLY A 94 0.45 -2.06 1.71
C GLY A 94 0.39 -1.82 0.20
N ASN A 95 1.53 -1.54 -0.45
CA ASN A 95 1.60 -1.34 -1.90
C ASN A 95 1.55 -2.67 -2.67
N ALA A 96 2.31 -3.68 -2.23
CA ALA A 96 2.31 -5.02 -2.81
C ALA A 96 0.90 -5.62 -2.96
N ILE A 97 0.03 -5.50 -1.95
CA ILE A 97 -1.35 -5.96 -2.00
C ILE A 97 -2.13 -5.25 -3.11
N GLN A 98 -2.00 -3.92 -3.22
CA GLN A 98 -2.72 -3.15 -4.25
C GLN A 98 -2.22 -3.46 -5.65
N PHE A 99 -0.92 -3.66 -5.86
CA PHE A 99 -0.40 -4.14 -7.13
C PHE A 99 -0.99 -5.51 -7.51
N ALA A 100 -1.04 -6.45 -6.56
CA ALA A 100 -1.60 -7.78 -6.79
C ALA A 100 -3.11 -7.75 -7.11
N LEU A 101 -3.87 -6.85 -6.47
CA LEU A 101 -5.30 -6.63 -6.74
C LEU A 101 -5.59 -6.16 -8.17
N THR A 102 -4.64 -5.49 -8.83
CA THR A 102 -4.76 -5.15 -10.27
C THR A 102 -4.53 -6.33 -11.22
N GLY A 103 -4.28 -7.51 -10.67
CA GLY A 103 -4.04 -8.74 -11.43
C GLY A 103 -2.56 -9.01 -11.75
N LYS A 104 -1.65 -8.12 -11.35
CA LYS A 104 -0.21 -8.25 -11.60
C LYS A 104 0.44 -9.27 -10.65
N ARG A 105 1.54 -9.89 -11.08
CA ARG A 105 2.43 -10.62 -10.16
C ARG A 105 3.33 -9.63 -9.46
N VAL A 106 3.64 -9.89 -8.19
CA VAL A 106 4.47 -9.02 -7.37
C VAL A 106 5.62 -9.81 -6.76
N LEU A 107 6.84 -9.29 -6.88
CA LEU A 107 7.98 -9.73 -6.09
C LEU A 107 8.15 -8.74 -4.94
N ALA A 108 7.76 -9.14 -3.73
CA ALA A 108 7.81 -8.33 -2.52
C ALA A 108 9.08 -8.63 -1.72
N ILE A 109 9.95 -7.63 -1.60
CA ILE A 109 11.25 -7.74 -0.95
C ILE A 109 11.26 -6.86 0.29
N ASP A 110 11.73 -7.43 1.39
CA ASP A 110 12.10 -6.69 2.59
C ASP A 110 13.29 -7.37 3.25
N ILE A 111 14.10 -6.61 3.99
CA ILE A 111 15.23 -7.16 4.74
C ILE A 111 14.75 -7.83 6.03
N ASP A 112 13.63 -7.36 6.58
CA ASP A 112 13.06 -7.82 7.83
C ASP A 112 12.12 -9.03 7.59
N PRO A 113 12.47 -10.23 8.10
CA PRO A 113 11.63 -11.41 7.93
C PRO A 113 10.29 -11.30 8.69
N VAL A 114 10.23 -10.53 9.76
CA VAL A 114 8.98 -10.29 10.51
C VAL A 114 7.99 -9.52 9.65
N ARG A 115 8.46 -8.49 8.93
CA ARG A 115 7.62 -7.72 8.02
C ARG A 115 7.13 -8.54 6.85
N LEU A 116 7.96 -9.41 6.29
CA LEU A 116 7.52 -10.34 5.25
C LEU A 116 6.41 -11.28 5.74
N ALA A 117 6.53 -11.81 6.96
CA ALA A 117 5.47 -12.63 7.54
C ALA A 117 4.17 -11.84 7.74
N LEU A 118 4.26 -10.57 8.16
CA LEU A 118 3.10 -9.68 8.26
C LEU A 118 2.50 -9.38 6.89
N ALA A 119 3.33 -9.08 5.89
CA ALA A 119 2.88 -8.81 4.52
C ALA A 119 2.20 -10.02 3.89
N GLN A 120 2.74 -11.22 4.09
CA GLN A 120 2.12 -12.46 3.63
C GLN A 120 0.77 -12.71 4.30
N HIS A 121 0.69 -12.53 5.62
CA HIS A 121 -0.57 -12.63 6.37
C HIS A 121 -1.60 -11.61 5.86
N ASN A 122 -1.20 -10.35 5.69
CA ASN A 122 -2.09 -9.30 5.19
C ASN A 122 -2.55 -9.57 3.75
N ALA A 123 -1.67 -10.11 2.90
CA ALA A 123 -2.04 -10.50 1.53
C ALA A 123 -3.04 -11.67 1.52
N GLN A 124 -2.98 -12.58 2.49
CA GLN A 124 -3.99 -13.63 2.66
C GLN A 124 -5.34 -13.03 3.05
N VAL A 125 -5.36 -12.04 3.94
CA VAL A 125 -6.59 -11.31 4.30
C VAL A 125 -7.22 -10.66 3.06
N TYR A 126 -6.41 -10.16 2.11
CA TYR A 126 -6.89 -9.58 0.86
C TYR A 126 -7.10 -10.60 -0.28
N GLU A 127 -6.87 -11.89 -0.04
CA GLU A 127 -7.04 -12.98 -1.03
C GLU A 127 -6.20 -12.80 -2.30
N VAL A 128 -4.96 -12.31 -2.15
CA VAL A 128 -4.01 -12.10 -3.25
C VAL A 128 -2.62 -12.67 -2.99
N ALA A 129 -2.44 -13.44 -1.91
CA ALA A 129 -1.13 -13.95 -1.50
C ALA A 129 -0.48 -14.84 -2.59
N GLU A 130 -1.28 -15.55 -3.39
CA GLU A 130 -0.80 -16.40 -4.48
C GLU A 130 -0.20 -15.62 -5.66
N ARG A 131 -0.41 -14.30 -5.71
CA ARG A 131 0.17 -13.40 -6.72
C ARG A 131 1.45 -12.74 -6.26
N ILE A 132 1.85 -12.96 -5.00
CA ILE A 132 2.97 -12.26 -4.37
C ILE A 132 4.04 -13.27 -3.94
N ASP A 133 5.22 -13.15 -4.54
CA ASP A 133 6.41 -13.88 -4.14
C ASP A 133 7.16 -13.05 -3.08
N PHE A 134 7.27 -13.55 -1.86
CA PHE A 134 7.95 -12.87 -0.74
C PHE A 134 9.40 -13.32 -0.63
N VAL A 135 10.34 -12.37 -0.66
CA VAL A 135 11.78 -12.66 -0.67
C VAL A 135 12.51 -11.81 0.37
N GLN A 136 13.16 -12.48 1.33
CA GLN A 136 14.03 -11.82 2.29
C GLN A 136 15.39 -11.51 1.67
N ARG A 137 15.63 -10.23 1.36
CA ARG A 137 16.92 -9.76 0.81
C ARG A 137 17.17 -8.30 1.17
N ASP A 138 18.45 -7.96 1.25
CA ASP A 138 18.89 -6.57 1.16
C ASP A 138 18.78 -6.10 -0.29
N PHE A 139 17.85 -5.17 -0.57
CA PHE A 139 17.65 -4.62 -1.90
C PHE A 139 18.92 -3.97 -2.46
N LEU A 140 19.77 -3.34 -1.64
CA LEU A 140 20.98 -2.68 -2.12
C LEU A 140 22.00 -3.67 -2.69
N GLN A 141 22.02 -4.90 -2.17
CA GLN A 141 22.85 -5.99 -2.68
C GLN A 141 22.23 -6.65 -3.92
N LEU A 142 20.91 -6.59 -4.04
CA LEU A 142 20.15 -7.19 -5.13
C LEU A 142 20.05 -6.27 -6.36
N ALA A 143 20.06 -4.95 -6.16
CA ALA A 143 19.87 -3.94 -7.19
C ALA A 143 20.77 -4.12 -8.42
N PRO A 144 22.08 -4.44 -8.30
CA PRO A 144 22.95 -4.65 -9.47
C PRO A 144 22.56 -5.85 -10.34
N CYS A 145 21.83 -6.82 -9.78
CA CYS A 145 21.45 -8.05 -10.49
C CYS A 145 19.95 -8.10 -10.83
N LEU A 146 19.18 -7.08 -10.42
CA LEU A 146 17.74 -7.08 -10.55
C LEU A 146 17.33 -6.78 -11.99
N ARG A 147 16.63 -7.73 -12.62
CA ARG A 147 15.99 -7.54 -13.93
C ARG A 147 14.49 -7.48 -13.74
N GLY A 148 13.90 -6.31 -13.99
CA GLY A 148 12.45 -6.12 -13.92
C GLY A 148 12.00 -4.95 -14.79
N ASP A 149 10.76 -4.99 -15.26
CA ASP A 149 10.18 -3.95 -16.11
C ASP A 149 9.66 -2.77 -15.28
N VAL A 150 9.16 -3.03 -14.07
CA VAL A 150 8.72 -2.02 -13.11
C VAL A 150 9.27 -2.31 -11.72
N VAL A 151 9.92 -1.32 -11.14
CA VAL A 151 10.46 -1.37 -9.77
C VAL A 151 9.83 -0.25 -8.96
N PHE A 152 9.08 -0.63 -7.94
CA PHE A 152 8.51 0.27 -6.96
C PHE A 152 9.48 0.46 -5.80
N LEU A 153 9.80 1.72 -5.49
CA LEU A 153 10.70 2.10 -4.41
C LEU A 153 9.93 2.89 -3.35
N SER A 154 9.65 2.25 -2.21
CA SER A 154 9.17 2.91 -0.99
C SER A 154 10.16 2.71 0.17
N PRO A 155 11.42 3.15 0.04
CA PRO A 155 12.39 2.99 1.12
C PRO A 155 11.91 3.72 2.38
N PRO A 156 12.29 3.24 3.58
CA PRO A 156 11.97 3.92 4.82
C PRO A 156 12.49 5.36 4.77
N LEU A 157 11.57 6.32 4.83
CA LEU A 157 11.92 7.73 4.90
C LEU A 157 12.47 7.98 6.31
N GLY A 158 13.78 8.21 6.41
CA GLY A 158 14.39 8.58 7.69
C GLY A 158 13.58 9.71 8.35
N ARG A 159 13.41 9.65 9.68
CA ARG A 159 12.64 10.64 10.46
C ARG A 159 12.96 12.06 9.96
N PRO A 160 11.96 12.93 9.75
CA PRO A 160 12.13 14.17 9.01
C PRO A 160 13.07 15.11 9.79
N ARG A 161 14.35 15.13 9.40
CA ARG A 161 15.29 16.17 9.81
C ARG A 161 15.74 17.07 8.66
N LEU A 162 15.57 16.65 7.40
CA LEU A 162 15.93 17.45 6.22
C LEU A 162 15.07 17.11 5.00
N PRO A 163 14.81 18.06 4.07
CA PRO A 163 14.08 17.79 2.84
C PRO A 163 14.98 17.00 1.87
N GLN A 164 14.75 15.70 1.72
CA GLN A 164 15.46 14.90 0.72
C GLN A 164 14.76 15.02 -0.63
N ARG A 165 15.24 15.97 -1.44
CA ARG A 165 15.00 15.99 -2.88
C ARG A 165 15.99 15.06 -3.56
N ARG A 166 15.56 13.85 -3.95
CA ARG A 166 16.25 13.10 -5.02
C ARG A 166 15.35 12.03 -5.62
N CYS A 167 14.95 12.26 -6.86
CA CYS A 167 14.54 11.18 -7.75
C CYS A 167 15.83 10.42 -8.13
N LEU A 168 15.98 9.18 -7.65
CA LEU A 168 17.08 8.32 -8.06
C LEU A 168 16.68 7.68 -9.39
N ARG A 169 17.27 8.16 -10.50
CA ARG A 169 17.25 7.41 -11.76
C ARG A 169 18.34 6.36 -11.68
N TYR A 170 17.97 5.08 -11.68
CA TYR A 170 18.93 4.01 -11.84
C TYR A 170 19.06 3.71 -13.34
N GLN A 171 20.27 3.89 -13.88
CA GLN A 171 20.62 3.46 -15.23
C GLN A 171 21.33 2.11 -15.12
N ASP A 172 20.81 1.12 -15.82
CA ASP A 172 21.45 -0.18 -15.97
C ASP A 172 22.81 -0.02 -16.66
N HIS A 173 23.78 -0.85 -16.27
CA HIS A 173 25.16 -0.78 -16.75
C HIS A 173 25.32 -1.23 -18.22
N ASP A 174 24.27 -1.85 -18.80
CA ASP A 174 24.31 -2.52 -20.12
C ASP A 174 23.34 -1.91 -21.15
N GLY A 175 22.68 -0.79 -20.84
CA GLY A 175 21.86 0.00 -21.78
C GLY A 175 20.64 -0.70 -22.40
N SER A 176 20.31 -1.92 -21.96
CA SER A 176 19.37 -2.81 -22.68
C SER A 176 17.94 -2.82 -22.13
N ARG A 177 17.69 -2.27 -20.93
CA ARG A 177 16.35 -2.19 -20.32
C ARG A 177 16.18 -0.95 -19.44
N TRP A 178 14.99 -0.36 -19.49
CA TRP A 178 14.63 0.83 -18.71
C TRP A 178 13.89 0.41 -17.44
N ILE A 179 14.48 0.65 -16.26
CA ILE A 179 13.80 0.49 -14.98
C ILE A 179 13.01 1.76 -14.70
N SER A 180 11.68 1.66 -14.73
CA SER A 180 10.82 2.78 -14.34
C SER A 180 10.68 2.82 -12.81
N VAL A 181 11.39 3.77 -12.19
CA VAL A 181 11.31 4.04 -10.75
C VAL A 181 10.13 4.96 -10.48
N ILE A 182 9.20 4.50 -9.64
CA ILE A 182 8.04 5.30 -9.21
C ILE A 182 8.27 5.75 -7.77
N PRO A 183 8.74 6.98 -7.54
CA PRO A 183 8.78 7.54 -6.20
C PRO A 183 7.35 7.82 -5.73
N LEU A 184 7.05 7.53 -4.45
CA LEU A 184 5.89 8.14 -3.79
C LEU A 184 6.04 9.67 -3.90
N SER A 185 5.20 10.31 -4.72
CA SER A 185 5.26 11.77 -4.89
C SER A 185 4.96 12.48 -3.57
N GLU A 186 5.53 13.67 -3.35
CA GLU A 186 5.22 14.52 -2.18
C GLU A 186 3.71 14.77 -1.98
N ALA A 187 2.90 14.65 -3.04
CA ALA A 187 1.44 14.79 -2.96
C ALA A 187 0.79 13.66 -2.13
N ALA A 188 1.37 12.45 -2.11
CA ALA A 188 0.91 11.35 -1.28
C ALA A 188 1.18 11.59 0.22
N LEU A 189 2.32 12.24 0.54
CA LEU A 189 2.68 12.60 1.92
C LEU A 189 1.81 13.73 2.50
N ARG A 190 1.24 14.60 1.66
CA ARG A 190 0.32 15.66 2.09
C ARG A 190 -1.10 15.17 2.42
N LEU A 191 -1.40 13.90 2.16
CA LEU A 191 -2.68 13.26 2.44
C LEU A 191 -2.66 12.35 3.69
N LEU A 192 -1.49 12.26 4.36
CA LEU A 192 -1.28 11.68 5.68
C LEU A 192 -1.37 12.74 6.77
#